data_AF-A0A3S0N5W2-F1
#
_entry.id   AF-A0A3S0N5W2-F1
#
_cell.length_a   1.000
_cell.length_b   1.000
_cell.length_c   1.000
_cell.angle_alpha   90.00
_cell.angle_beta   90.00
_cell.angle_gamma   90.00
#
_symmetry.space_group_name_H-M   'P 1'
#
loop_
_entity.id
_entity.type
_entity.pdbx_description
1 polymer ?
#
loop_
_entity_poly.entity_id
_entity_poly.type
_entity_poly.pdbx_seq_one_letter_code
_entity_poly.pdbx_strand_id
1 'polypeptide(L)'
;MKKLYSLVAVAMFAATSFAQTTIYSENLGAGGNGVAITSYNGWENASPIVYSGTSDVRNTTTSSGYAGASGAGNILFNASSDTFIISGIDTSAYTDIQLSLGHFKATSASSNEVAISVSTDGTNWTPLSYTRPTGSNTSNWILITPTGNIPSTTNLSIKFDSSVFPTTNPPQMRIDDIKLTGTSITLGTSNVNKSKNVFIKNTVVNNDITFGAKSDVKVFNMAGQVVKTASVSENQSLNVSDLQQGTYIVTGTVNGKNISEKVIKK
;
A
#
# COMPACT_ATOMS: atom_id res chain seq x y z
N MET A 1 2.66 -26.79 -54.56
CA MET A 1 1.73 -26.12 -53.63
C MET A 1 2.54 -25.52 -52.49
N LYS A 2 2.61 -24.19 -52.40
CA LYS A 2 3.43 -23.46 -51.42
C LYS A 2 2.72 -23.53 -50.05
N LYS A 3 3.39 -24.08 -49.04
CA LYS A 3 2.86 -24.17 -47.68
C LYS A 3 3.05 -22.81 -46.99
N LEU A 4 1.94 -22.16 -46.65
CA LEU A 4 1.91 -20.92 -45.87
C LEU A 4 2.04 -21.27 -44.38
N TYR A 5 3.07 -20.70 -43.74
CA TYR A 5 3.24 -20.72 -42.29
C TYR A 5 2.26 -19.72 -41.66
N SER A 6 1.37 -20.20 -40.78
CA SER A 6 0.55 -19.31 -39.95
C SER A 6 1.28 -19.07 -38.63
N LEU A 7 1.79 -17.85 -38.46
CA LEU A 7 2.39 -17.35 -37.23
C LEU A 7 1.25 -16.90 -36.31
N VAL A 8 0.84 -17.74 -35.36
CA VAL A 8 -0.11 -17.34 -34.31
C VAL A 8 0.64 -16.49 -33.29
N ALA A 9 0.43 -15.17 -33.33
CA ALA A 9 0.87 -14.26 -32.28
C ALA A 9 -0.09 -14.41 -31.07
N VAL A 10 0.34 -15.14 -30.05
CA VAL A 10 -0.31 -15.09 -28.72
C VAL A 10 0.11 -13.78 -28.06
N ALA A 11 -0.80 -12.83 -27.99
CA ALA A 11 -0.63 -11.66 -27.15
C ALA A 11 -0.63 -12.12 -25.68
N MET A 12 0.53 -12.10 -25.04
CA MET A 12 0.63 -12.28 -23.59
C MET A 12 -0.02 -11.07 -22.91
N PHE A 13 -1.22 -11.26 -22.39
CA PHE A 13 -1.79 -10.34 -21.39
C PHE A 13 -0.92 -10.45 -20.14
N ALA A 14 -0.02 -9.50 -19.93
CA ALA A 14 0.67 -9.35 -18.66
C ALA A 14 -0.37 -8.88 -17.63
N ALA A 15 -0.95 -9.83 -16.89
CA ALA A 15 -1.69 -9.50 -15.67
C ALA A 15 -0.67 -8.90 -14.70
N THR A 16 -0.77 -7.61 -14.42
CA THR A 16 -0.05 -6.99 -13.31
C THR A 16 -0.67 -7.53 -12.02
N SER A 17 -0.10 -8.59 -11.45
CA SER A 17 -0.39 -8.95 -10.07
C SER A 17 0.30 -7.94 -9.17
N PHE A 18 -0.48 -7.15 -8.43
CA PHE A 18 0.09 -6.41 -7.32
C PHE A 18 0.47 -7.45 -6.25
N ALA A 19 1.76 -7.54 -5.93
CA ALA A 19 2.21 -8.42 -4.85
C ALA A 19 1.65 -7.90 -3.52
N GLN A 20 0.93 -8.75 -2.80
CA GLN A 20 0.45 -8.47 -1.46
C GLN A 20 1.66 -8.21 -0.55
N THR A 21 1.68 -7.07 0.12
CA THR A 21 2.77 -6.60 0.98
C THR A 21 2.44 -6.87 2.45
N THR A 22 3.44 -7.21 3.27
CA THR A 22 3.25 -7.28 4.73
C THR A 22 3.31 -5.88 5.31
N ILE A 23 2.23 -5.48 6.00
CA ILE A 23 2.09 -4.17 6.64
C ILE A 23 2.60 -4.22 8.07
N TYR A 24 2.28 -5.31 8.76
CA TYR A 24 2.63 -5.55 10.16
C TYR A 24 2.75 -7.05 10.40
N SER A 25 3.69 -7.46 11.26
CA SER A 25 3.84 -8.83 11.76
C SER A 25 4.24 -8.82 13.23
N GLU A 26 3.70 -9.76 14.00
CA GLU A 26 4.10 -10.00 15.39
C GLU A 26 4.07 -11.49 15.69
N ASN A 27 5.23 -12.05 15.99
CA ASN A 27 5.43 -13.44 16.41
C ASN A 27 5.43 -13.66 17.94
N LEU A 28 5.13 -12.61 18.70
CA LEU A 28 5.01 -12.58 20.15
C LEU A 28 6.30 -12.93 20.92
N GLY A 29 7.42 -13.17 20.25
CA GLY A 29 8.74 -13.40 20.81
C GLY A 29 8.84 -14.60 21.74
N ALA A 30 10.05 -14.87 22.25
CA ALA A 30 10.27 -15.92 23.24
C ALA A 30 10.30 -15.35 24.67
N GLY A 31 9.91 -16.16 25.65
CA GLY A 31 10.19 -15.88 27.07
C GLY A 31 9.04 -15.37 27.93
N GLY A 32 7.81 -15.25 27.41
CA GLY A 32 6.63 -15.02 28.26
C GLY A 32 6.18 -16.32 28.95
N ASN A 33 5.98 -16.34 30.25
CA ASN A 33 5.21 -17.38 30.93
C ASN A 33 4.37 -16.78 32.04
N GLY A 34 3.15 -16.35 31.72
CA GLY A 34 2.30 -15.61 32.66
C GLY A 34 2.73 -14.15 32.81
N VAL A 35 3.38 -13.59 31.79
CA VAL A 35 3.84 -12.20 31.82
C VAL A 35 2.72 -11.30 31.30
N ALA A 36 2.27 -10.35 32.11
CA ALA A 36 1.25 -9.38 31.69
C ALA A 36 1.69 -8.58 30.47
N ILE A 37 0.76 -8.24 29.56
CA ILE A 37 1.04 -7.50 28.32
C ILE A 37 1.88 -6.24 28.59
N THR A 38 1.51 -5.47 29.61
CA THR A 38 2.16 -4.20 29.97
C THR A 38 3.59 -4.32 30.50
N SER A 39 4.01 -5.52 30.89
CA SER A 39 5.34 -5.81 31.42
C SER A 39 6.19 -6.68 30.49
N TYR A 40 5.61 -7.15 29.39
CA TYR A 40 6.33 -7.96 28.41
C TYR A 40 7.22 -7.08 27.52
N ASN A 41 8.48 -7.51 27.32
CA ASN A 41 9.48 -6.78 26.54
C ASN A 41 9.94 -7.54 25.29
N GLY A 42 9.35 -8.71 25.01
CA GLY A 42 9.74 -9.57 23.89
C GLY A 42 9.00 -9.29 22.58
N TRP A 43 8.34 -8.14 22.46
CA TRP A 43 7.61 -7.75 21.25
C TRP A 43 8.54 -7.61 20.04
N GLU A 44 8.07 -8.01 18.85
CA GLU A 44 8.80 -7.83 17.60
C GLU A 44 8.87 -6.34 17.20
N ASN A 45 7.82 -5.59 17.53
CA ASN A 45 7.70 -4.18 17.16
C ASN A 45 7.87 -3.25 18.38
N ALA A 46 8.51 -2.12 18.15
CA ALA A 46 8.66 -1.04 19.11
C ALA A 46 7.70 0.13 18.77
N SER A 47 7.85 1.25 19.48
CA SER A 47 7.17 2.51 19.15
C SER A 47 7.25 2.81 17.64
N PRO A 48 6.13 3.15 16.97
CA PRO A 48 4.87 3.63 17.53
C PRO A 48 3.87 2.55 17.97
N ILE A 49 4.19 1.26 17.82
CA ILE A 49 3.28 0.18 18.21
C ILE A 49 3.18 0.11 19.74
N VAL A 50 1.95 -0.01 20.23
CA VAL A 50 1.64 -0.16 21.65
C VAL A 50 0.80 -1.41 21.88
N TYR A 51 1.24 -2.23 22.82
CA TYR A 51 0.52 -3.42 23.27
C TYR A 51 -0.11 -3.15 24.63
N SER A 52 -1.38 -3.49 24.78
CA SER A 52 -2.11 -3.33 26.04
C SER A 52 -3.16 -4.42 26.22
N GLY A 53 -3.76 -4.49 27.41
CA GLY A 53 -4.80 -5.44 27.74
C GLY A 53 -4.51 -6.23 29.02
N THR A 54 -5.42 -7.15 29.31
CA THR A 54 -5.47 -7.95 30.54
C THR A 54 -4.99 -9.38 30.37
N SER A 55 -4.82 -9.85 29.12
CA SER A 55 -4.24 -11.15 28.82
C SER A 55 -2.78 -11.26 29.28
N ASP A 56 -2.20 -12.44 29.11
CA ASP A 56 -0.80 -12.68 29.44
C ASP A 56 -0.07 -13.43 28.30
N VAL A 57 1.23 -13.19 28.20
CA VAL A 57 2.13 -13.84 27.24
C VAL A 57 2.63 -15.17 27.83
N ARG A 58 2.53 -16.22 27.03
CA ARG A 58 2.91 -17.61 27.35
C ARG A 58 3.89 -18.15 26.33
N ASN A 59 4.67 -19.14 26.76
CA ASN A 59 5.58 -19.95 25.93
C ASN A 59 5.17 -21.43 25.94
N THR A 60 4.03 -21.74 26.54
CA THR A 60 3.40 -23.06 26.54
C THR A 60 2.45 -23.18 25.35
N THR A 61 2.23 -24.41 24.87
CA THR A 61 1.33 -24.68 23.74
C THR A 61 1.82 -23.96 22.48
N THR A 62 3.07 -24.23 22.08
CA THR A 62 3.73 -23.59 20.92
C THR A 62 2.89 -23.70 19.65
N SER A 63 2.79 -22.61 18.90
CA SER A 63 2.11 -22.58 17.61
C SER A 63 2.71 -23.59 16.63
N SER A 64 1.83 -24.21 15.82
CA SER A 64 2.19 -25.29 14.89
C SER A 64 1.06 -25.59 13.92
N GLY A 65 1.30 -26.42 12.91
CA GLY A 65 0.22 -26.96 12.06
C GLY A 65 -0.28 -26.02 10.95
N TYR A 66 0.34 -24.85 10.78
CA TYR A 66 0.09 -23.94 9.66
C TYR A 66 1.38 -23.31 9.15
N ALA A 67 1.36 -22.82 7.90
CA ALA A 67 2.50 -22.15 7.30
C ALA A 67 2.76 -20.80 7.99
N GLY A 68 4.00 -20.57 8.41
CA GLY A 68 4.39 -19.35 9.13
C GLY A 68 4.23 -19.42 10.65
N ALA A 69 3.94 -20.60 11.23
CA ALA A 69 3.94 -20.78 12.68
C ALA A 69 5.33 -20.50 13.29
N SER A 70 5.45 -19.53 14.19
CA SER A 70 6.74 -19.16 14.80
C SER A 70 7.20 -20.14 15.88
N GLY A 71 6.26 -20.74 16.62
CA GLY A 71 6.52 -21.67 17.72
C GLY A 71 7.10 -21.02 18.98
N ALA A 72 7.08 -19.70 19.10
CA ALA A 72 7.66 -18.95 20.21
C ALA A 72 6.62 -18.64 21.30
N GLY A 73 6.14 -17.40 21.35
CA GLY A 73 5.19 -16.90 22.32
C GLY A 73 3.75 -17.06 21.86
N ASN A 74 2.79 -16.91 22.76
CA ASN A 74 1.37 -16.76 22.41
C ASN A 74 0.66 -15.97 23.49
N ILE A 75 -0.46 -15.34 23.10
CA ILE A 75 -1.35 -14.70 24.07
C ILE A 75 -2.40 -15.72 24.52
N LEU A 76 -2.59 -15.86 25.83
CA LEU A 76 -3.63 -16.69 26.41
C LEU A 76 -4.90 -15.88 26.69
N PHE A 77 -6.04 -16.47 26.33
CA PHE A 77 -7.38 -16.09 26.79
C PHE A 77 -7.97 -17.27 27.56
N ASN A 78 -8.27 -17.07 28.83
CA ASN A 78 -8.80 -18.08 29.73
C ASN A 78 -9.81 -17.53 30.76
N ALA A 79 -10.23 -16.28 30.66
CA ALA A 79 -11.34 -15.68 31.39
C ALA A 79 -12.27 -14.95 30.41
N SER A 80 -13.47 -14.56 30.83
CA SER A 80 -14.41 -13.79 30.00
C SER A 80 -14.13 -12.28 29.95
N SER A 81 -12.97 -11.87 30.45
CA SER A 81 -12.56 -10.46 30.57
C SER A 81 -11.14 -10.21 30.03
N ASP A 82 -10.57 -11.20 29.34
CA ASP A 82 -9.22 -11.09 28.80
C ASP A 82 -9.26 -10.27 27.52
N THR A 83 -8.26 -9.40 27.40
CA THR A 83 -8.12 -8.46 26.30
C THR A 83 -6.67 -8.37 25.88
N PHE A 84 -6.47 -8.24 24.57
CA PHE A 84 -5.19 -7.89 23.98
C PHE A 84 -5.44 -6.91 22.84
N ILE A 85 -4.77 -5.77 22.90
CA ILE A 85 -4.92 -4.67 21.96
C ILE A 85 -3.55 -4.31 21.42
N ILE A 86 -3.47 -4.24 20.09
CA ILE A 86 -2.33 -3.71 19.35
C ILE A 86 -2.78 -2.39 18.73
N SER A 87 -2.09 -1.29 19.05
CA SER A 87 -2.39 0.06 18.53
C SER A 87 -1.16 0.67 17.86
N GLY A 88 -1.35 1.69 17.03
CA GLY A 88 -0.25 2.42 16.38
C GLY A 88 0.13 1.91 14.99
N ILE A 89 -0.65 0.99 14.41
CA ILE A 89 -0.33 0.42 13.09
C ILE A 89 -0.73 1.41 11.99
N ASP A 90 0.23 1.85 11.18
CA ASP A 90 -0.05 2.70 10.01
C ASP A 90 -0.41 1.83 8.79
N THR A 91 -1.68 1.89 8.40
CA THR A 91 -2.23 1.23 7.21
C THR A 91 -2.59 2.23 6.09
N SER A 92 -2.24 3.51 6.25
CA SER A 92 -2.66 4.61 5.35
C SER A 92 -2.15 4.47 3.91
N ALA A 93 -1.05 3.74 3.71
CA ALA A 93 -0.45 3.49 2.41
C ALA A 93 -0.96 2.22 1.72
N TYR A 94 -2.00 1.56 2.27
CA TYR A 94 -2.45 0.25 1.80
C TYR A 94 -3.98 0.17 1.60
N THR A 95 -4.37 -0.61 0.60
CA THR A 95 -5.75 -1.09 0.38
C THR A 95 -5.80 -2.62 0.48
N ASP A 96 -7.00 -3.20 0.38
CA ASP A 96 -7.22 -4.66 0.42
C ASP A 96 -6.56 -5.32 1.64
N ILE A 97 -6.66 -4.63 2.78
CA ILE A 97 -5.98 -5.02 4.01
C ILE A 97 -6.63 -6.28 4.57
N GLN A 98 -5.82 -7.29 4.85
CA GLN A 98 -6.24 -8.59 5.38
C GLN A 98 -5.43 -8.93 6.63
N LEU A 99 -6.15 -9.44 7.65
CA LEU A 99 -5.59 -9.98 8.87
C LEU A 99 -5.48 -11.51 8.77
N SER A 100 -4.35 -12.05 9.19
CA SER A 100 -4.21 -13.48 9.49
C SER A 100 -3.54 -13.66 10.85
N LEU A 101 -3.88 -14.75 11.54
CA LEU A 101 -3.24 -15.12 12.79
C LEU A 101 -3.32 -16.63 13.02
N GLY A 102 -2.34 -17.17 13.74
CA GLY A 102 -2.44 -18.45 14.40
C GLY A 102 -3.49 -18.39 15.50
N HIS A 103 -4.38 -19.38 15.53
CA HIS A 103 -5.42 -19.47 16.54
C HIS A 103 -5.53 -20.90 17.08
N PHE A 104 -5.26 -21.06 18.36
CA PHE A 104 -5.46 -22.30 19.12
C PHE A 104 -6.82 -22.33 19.79
N LYS A 105 -7.45 -23.50 19.82
CA LYS A 105 -8.50 -23.79 20.80
C LYS A 105 -8.18 -25.08 21.54
N ALA A 106 -8.47 -25.12 22.84
CA ALA A 106 -8.33 -26.31 23.68
C ALA A 106 -9.57 -27.24 23.66
N THR A 107 -10.65 -26.84 23.00
CA THR A 107 -11.92 -27.58 22.99
C THR A 107 -12.40 -27.83 21.56
N SER A 108 -13.04 -28.97 21.35
CA SER A 108 -13.55 -29.38 20.04
C SER A 108 -14.87 -28.69 19.65
N ALA A 109 -15.66 -28.25 20.64
CA ALA A 109 -16.97 -27.65 20.41
C ALA A 109 -16.90 -26.18 19.94
N SER A 110 -15.78 -25.51 20.22
CA SER A 110 -15.63 -24.08 20.01
C SER A 110 -15.36 -23.67 18.56
N SER A 111 -15.91 -22.56 18.07
CA SER A 111 -15.73 -22.10 16.68
C SER A 111 -15.25 -20.64 16.58
N ASN A 112 -15.81 -19.71 17.36
CA ASN A 112 -15.68 -18.25 17.18
C ASN A 112 -15.61 -17.44 18.50
N GLU A 113 -14.81 -17.87 19.48
CA GLU A 113 -14.94 -17.33 20.84
C GLU A 113 -14.00 -16.16 21.16
N VAL A 114 -12.91 -15.95 20.41
CA VAL A 114 -12.11 -14.71 20.57
C VAL A 114 -12.73 -13.67 19.65
N ALA A 115 -13.41 -12.68 20.21
CA ALA A 115 -13.92 -11.56 19.45
C ALA A 115 -12.74 -10.75 18.88
N ILE A 116 -12.76 -10.50 17.58
CA ILE A 116 -11.74 -9.70 16.89
C ILE A 116 -12.42 -8.45 16.34
N SER A 117 -11.83 -7.30 16.61
CA SER A 117 -12.35 -6.02 16.12
C SER A 117 -11.23 -5.05 15.82
N VAL A 118 -11.52 -4.06 14.97
CA VAL A 118 -10.58 -3.00 14.59
C VAL A 118 -11.15 -1.63 14.90
N SER A 119 -10.28 -0.66 15.14
CA SER A 119 -10.66 0.73 15.41
C SER A 119 -9.66 1.70 14.81
N THR A 120 -10.13 2.87 14.39
CA THR A 120 -9.29 3.99 13.95
C THR A 120 -9.09 5.05 15.05
N ASP A 121 -9.82 4.94 16.17
CA ASP A 121 -9.84 5.93 17.25
C ASP A 121 -9.62 5.31 18.65
N GLY A 122 -9.53 3.99 18.76
CA GLY A 122 -9.35 3.25 20.01
C GLY A 122 -10.61 3.12 20.87
N THR A 123 -11.75 3.62 20.41
CA THR A 123 -13.01 3.68 21.17
C THR A 123 -14.18 3.02 20.46
N ASN A 124 -14.33 3.26 19.16
CA ASN A 124 -15.35 2.66 18.30
C ASN A 124 -14.76 1.44 17.60
N TRP A 125 -15.32 0.26 17.87
CA TRP A 125 -14.79 -1.02 17.41
C TRP A 125 -15.69 -1.65 16.35
N THR A 126 -15.11 -1.93 15.17
CA THR A 126 -15.78 -2.65 14.08
C THR A 126 -15.39 -4.14 14.14
N PRO A 127 -16.35 -5.07 14.26
CA PRO A 127 -16.04 -6.50 14.37
C PRO A 127 -15.52 -7.09 13.06
N LEU A 128 -14.61 -8.06 13.17
CA LEU A 128 -14.19 -8.97 12.12
C LEU A 128 -14.77 -10.36 12.41
N SER A 129 -15.11 -11.10 11.35
CA SER A 129 -15.74 -12.42 11.44
C SER A 129 -14.82 -13.50 10.91
N TYR A 130 -14.77 -14.64 11.60
CA TYR A 130 -14.08 -15.84 11.13
C TYR A 130 -14.87 -17.07 11.56
N THR A 131 -14.53 -18.22 10.97
CA THR A 131 -15.10 -19.51 11.35
C THR A 131 -13.99 -20.52 11.56
N ARG A 132 -14.24 -21.50 12.42
CA ARG A 132 -13.35 -22.66 12.60
C ARG A 132 -14.13 -23.97 12.59
N PRO A 133 -13.50 -25.08 12.13
CA PRO A 133 -14.09 -26.41 12.24
C PRO A 133 -14.39 -26.78 13.70
N THR A 134 -15.48 -27.52 13.93
CA THR A 134 -15.86 -28.10 15.22
C THR A 134 -15.88 -29.64 15.14
N GLY A 135 -15.90 -30.30 16.30
CA GLY A 135 -15.92 -31.77 16.39
C GLY A 135 -14.55 -32.39 16.64
N SER A 136 -14.47 -33.72 16.54
CA SER A 136 -13.26 -34.48 16.90
C SER A 136 -12.02 -33.98 16.15
N ASN A 137 -10.87 -34.00 16.82
CA ASN A 137 -9.57 -33.57 16.27
C ASN A 137 -9.47 -32.09 15.85
N THR A 138 -10.36 -31.22 16.34
CA THR A 138 -10.28 -29.77 16.07
C THR A 138 -9.65 -28.96 17.21
N SER A 139 -9.27 -29.59 18.32
CA SER A 139 -8.51 -28.94 19.40
C SER A 139 -7.05 -28.74 19.00
N ASN A 140 -6.80 -27.78 18.12
CA ASN A 140 -5.49 -27.53 17.53
C ASN A 140 -5.28 -26.05 17.18
N TRP A 141 -4.05 -25.76 16.79
CA TRP A 141 -3.66 -24.54 16.07
C TRP A 141 -4.08 -24.64 14.61
N ILE A 142 -4.65 -23.56 14.08
CA ILE A 142 -4.79 -23.32 12.64
C ILE A 142 -4.52 -21.86 12.33
N LEU A 143 -4.17 -21.54 11.09
CA LEU A 143 -4.21 -20.17 10.60
C LEU A 143 -5.66 -19.78 10.31
N ILE A 144 -6.12 -18.66 10.86
CA ILE A 144 -7.40 -18.03 10.50
C ILE A 144 -7.16 -16.72 9.77
N THR A 145 -8.11 -16.36 8.91
CA THR A 145 -8.12 -15.09 8.17
C THR A 145 -9.45 -14.38 8.44
N PRO A 146 -9.55 -13.59 9.52
CA PRO A 146 -10.76 -12.82 9.80
C PRO A 146 -11.13 -11.91 8.63
N THR A 147 -12.42 -11.84 8.36
CA THR A 147 -13.03 -11.11 7.25
C THR A 147 -13.84 -9.94 7.78
N GLY A 148 -13.91 -8.86 7.01
CA GLY A 148 -14.55 -7.60 7.39
C GLY A 148 -13.76 -6.42 6.84
N ASN A 149 -14.25 -5.20 7.09
CA ASN A 149 -13.55 -4.00 6.64
C ASN A 149 -12.43 -3.63 7.62
N ILE A 150 -11.17 -3.71 7.17
CA ILE A 150 -10.03 -3.14 7.88
C ILE A 150 -9.69 -1.80 7.21
N PRO A 151 -9.87 -0.66 7.90
CA PRO A 151 -9.70 0.65 7.29
C PRO A 151 -8.22 0.97 7.02
N SER A 152 -7.99 1.75 5.97
CA SER A 152 -6.73 2.47 5.75
C SER A 152 -6.71 3.70 6.66
N THR A 153 -5.77 3.75 7.61
CA THR A 153 -5.66 4.80 8.63
C THR A 153 -4.22 4.90 9.13
N THR A 154 -3.82 6.04 9.67
CA THR A 154 -2.49 6.23 10.26
C THR A 154 -2.34 5.62 11.66
N ASN A 155 -3.44 5.17 12.27
CA ASN A 155 -3.44 4.63 13.64
C ASN A 155 -4.50 3.54 13.80
N LEU A 156 -4.32 2.42 13.10
CA LEU A 156 -5.16 1.25 13.26
C LEU A 156 -4.88 0.61 14.62
N SER A 157 -5.96 0.24 15.32
CA SER A 157 -5.92 -0.64 16.47
C SER A 157 -6.66 -1.95 16.17
N ILE A 158 -6.11 -3.07 16.63
CA ILE A 158 -6.75 -4.40 16.59
C ILE A 158 -6.97 -4.84 18.04
N LYS A 159 -8.19 -5.25 18.37
CA LYS A 159 -8.55 -5.81 19.66
C LYS A 159 -8.97 -7.25 19.50
N PHE A 160 -8.42 -8.07 20.38
CA PHE A 160 -8.80 -9.45 20.64
C PHE A 160 -9.36 -9.48 22.06
N ASP A 161 -10.58 -9.98 22.23
CA ASP A 161 -11.16 -10.12 23.56
C ASP A 161 -12.01 -11.39 23.68
N SER A 162 -12.12 -11.88 24.91
CA SER A 162 -12.84 -13.09 25.25
C SER A 162 -14.20 -12.79 25.90
N SER A 163 -14.79 -11.63 25.62
CA SER A 163 -16.06 -11.21 26.25
C SER A 163 -17.23 -12.16 26.03
N VAL A 164 -17.15 -13.01 25.00
CA VAL A 164 -18.16 -14.04 24.68
C VAL A 164 -17.89 -15.38 25.36
N PHE A 165 -16.79 -15.54 26.12
CA PHE A 165 -16.53 -16.76 26.89
C PHE A 165 -17.53 -16.90 28.05
N PRO A 166 -17.91 -18.13 28.43
CA PRO A 166 -18.68 -18.35 29.65
C PRO A 166 -17.85 -17.94 30.89
N THR A 167 -18.52 -17.33 31.88
CA THR A 167 -17.90 -16.91 33.14
C THR A 167 -17.48 -18.08 34.02
N THR A 168 -18.21 -19.19 33.95
CA THR A 168 -17.88 -20.45 34.63
C THR A 168 -17.24 -21.42 33.65
N ASN A 169 -16.05 -21.93 33.98
CA ASN A 169 -15.25 -22.82 33.14
C ASN A 169 -15.01 -22.28 31.70
N PRO A 170 -14.44 -21.08 31.57
CA PRO A 170 -14.03 -20.52 30.27
C PRO A 170 -13.08 -21.49 29.54
N PRO A 171 -13.19 -21.61 28.20
CA PRO A 171 -12.22 -22.36 27.42
C PRO A 171 -10.85 -21.68 27.47
N GLN A 172 -9.80 -22.43 27.16
CA GLN A 172 -8.51 -21.83 26.80
C GLN A 172 -8.42 -21.65 25.29
N MET A 173 -8.11 -20.42 24.88
CA MET A 173 -7.75 -20.09 23.52
C MET A 173 -6.44 -19.32 23.52
N ARG A 174 -5.71 -19.43 22.40
CA ARG A 174 -4.46 -18.71 22.23
C ARG A 174 -4.37 -18.15 20.83
N ILE A 175 -3.70 -17.02 20.70
CA ILE A 175 -3.36 -16.44 19.39
C ILE A 175 -1.85 -16.26 19.27
N ASP A 176 -1.37 -16.33 18.03
CA ASP A 176 0.03 -16.11 17.67
C ASP A 176 0.13 -15.65 16.20
N ASP A 177 1.31 -15.23 15.76
CA ASP A 177 1.65 -14.90 14.37
C ASP A 177 0.68 -13.90 13.73
N ILE A 178 0.39 -12.81 14.44
CA ILE A 178 -0.53 -11.77 14.00
C ILE A 178 0.09 -11.04 12.82
N LYS A 179 -0.59 -11.03 11.68
CA LYS A 179 -0.06 -10.43 10.46
C LYS A 179 -1.13 -9.64 9.72
N LEU A 180 -0.79 -8.40 9.37
CA LEU A 180 -1.53 -7.61 8.38
C LEU A 180 -0.79 -7.61 7.06
N THR A 181 -1.58 -7.76 6.01
CA THR A 181 -1.11 -7.67 4.63
C THR A 181 -2.04 -6.78 3.83
N GLY A 182 -1.56 -6.21 2.73
CA GLY A 182 -2.40 -5.42 1.84
C GLY A 182 -1.69 -5.05 0.55
N THR A 183 -2.39 -4.34 -0.32
CA THR A 183 -1.87 -3.83 -1.59
C THR A 183 -1.35 -2.42 -1.37
N SER A 184 -0.09 -2.15 -1.71
CA SER A 184 0.43 -0.79 -1.64
C SER A 184 -0.32 0.13 -2.60
N ILE A 185 -0.76 1.28 -2.09
CA ILE A 185 -1.31 2.36 -2.90
C ILE A 185 -0.13 3.02 -3.62
N THR A 186 0.17 2.59 -4.84
CA THR A 186 1.16 3.28 -5.67
C THR A 186 0.54 4.59 -6.16
N LEU A 187 0.90 5.71 -5.53
CA LEU A 187 0.62 7.02 -6.10
C LEU A 187 1.45 7.15 -7.38
N GLY A 188 0.79 7.14 -8.53
CA GLY A 188 1.44 7.32 -9.82
C GLY A 188 2.10 8.70 -9.89
N THR A 189 3.42 8.78 -9.72
CA THR A 189 4.13 10.03 -10.01
C THR A 189 4.15 10.22 -11.51
N SER A 190 3.43 11.24 -12.01
CA SER A 190 3.65 11.69 -13.37
C SER A 190 5.12 12.10 -13.49
N ASN A 191 5.88 11.44 -14.36
CA ASN A 191 7.29 11.78 -14.56
C ASN A 191 7.37 13.13 -15.30
N VAL A 192 7.44 14.23 -14.54
CA VAL A 192 7.53 15.60 -15.06
C VAL A 192 8.81 15.81 -15.90
N ASN A 193 9.79 14.89 -15.85
CA ASN A 193 10.96 14.96 -16.72
C ASN A 193 10.66 14.64 -18.19
N LYS A 194 9.51 14.03 -18.54
CA LYS A 194 9.07 13.98 -19.95
C LYS A 194 8.62 15.36 -20.48
N SER A 195 8.35 16.32 -19.60
CA SER A 195 8.05 17.72 -19.96
C SER A 195 9.32 18.57 -20.17
N LYS A 196 10.52 17.99 -20.06
CA LYS A 196 11.81 18.69 -20.28
C LYS A 196 12.37 18.57 -21.70
N ASN A 197 11.61 18.07 -22.68
CA ASN A 197 11.93 18.39 -24.07
C ASN A 197 11.48 19.84 -24.32
N VAL A 198 12.25 20.79 -23.78
CA VAL A 198 12.01 22.22 -23.91
C VAL A 198 12.26 22.57 -25.37
N PHE A 199 11.20 22.75 -26.15
CA PHE A 199 11.33 23.08 -27.56
C PHE A 199 11.92 24.49 -27.73
N ILE A 200 11.58 25.43 -26.83
CA ILE A 200 12.16 26.78 -26.75
C ILE A 200 12.76 27.02 -25.37
N LYS A 201 14.08 27.24 -25.33
CA LYS A 201 14.85 27.38 -24.08
C LYS A 201 14.61 28.70 -23.36
N ASN A 202 14.11 29.71 -24.05
CA ASN A 202 13.87 31.05 -23.54
C ASN A 202 12.50 31.58 -24.02
N THR A 203 11.51 31.61 -23.13
CA THR A 203 10.16 32.08 -23.44
C THR A 203 9.98 33.59 -23.26
N VAL A 204 11.02 34.30 -22.80
CA VAL A 204 11.05 35.77 -22.71
C VAL A 204 12.35 36.24 -23.36
N VAL A 205 12.24 36.96 -24.47
CA VAL A 205 13.37 37.23 -25.36
C VAL A 205 13.48 38.71 -25.70
N ASN A 206 14.71 39.18 -25.85
CA ASN A 206 14.98 40.45 -26.53
C ASN A 206 15.06 40.16 -28.02
N ASN A 207 16.15 39.62 -28.55
CA ASN A 207 16.29 39.51 -30.01
C ASN A 207 16.25 38.10 -30.55
N ASP A 208 16.42 37.08 -29.70
CA ASP A 208 16.71 35.74 -30.19
C ASP A 208 15.92 34.69 -29.40
N ILE A 209 15.28 33.76 -30.13
CA ILE A 209 14.61 32.58 -29.59
C ILE A 209 15.55 31.39 -29.78
N THR A 210 16.00 30.74 -28.71
CA THR A 210 16.90 29.59 -28.73
C THR A 210 16.12 28.28 -28.64
N PHE A 211 16.41 27.35 -29.54
CA PHE A 211 15.67 26.09 -29.66
C PHE A 211 16.39 24.92 -29.00
N GLY A 212 15.62 24.04 -28.37
CA GLY A 212 16.11 22.78 -27.79
C GLY A 212 15.95 21.56 -28.69
N ALA A 213 15.45 21.73 -29.92
CA ALA A 213 15.33 20.66 -30.89
C ALA A 213 15.39 21.21 -32.32
N LYS A 214 15.80 20.37 -33.28
CA LYS A 214 15.69 20.67 -34.71
C LYS A 214 14.22 20.67 -35.14
N SER A 215 13.79 21.71 -35.86
CA SER A 215 12.41 21.80 -36.34
C SER A 215 12.23 22.84 -37.45
N ASP A 216 11.18 22.68 -38.26
CA ASP A 216 10.66 23.76 -39.08
C ASP A 216 9.62 24.52 -38.25
N VAL A 217 9.93 25.79 -37.95
CA VAL A 217 9.17 26.61 -37.03
C VAL A 217 8.33 27.65 -37.74
N LYS A 218 7.16 27.93 -37.18
CA LYS A 218 6.29 29.05 -37.55
C LYS A 218 6.03 29.89 -36.32
N VAL A 219 6.21 31.20 -36.45
CA VAL A 219 5.93 32.19 -35.40
C VAL A 219 4.63 32.89 -35.78
N PHE A 220 3.65 32.84 -34.88
CA PHE A 220 2.35 33.45 -35.03
C PHE A 220 2.21 34.66 -34.10
N ASN A 221 1.64 35.75 -34.61
CA ASN A 221 1.16 36.83 -33.75
C ASN A 221 -0.17 36.43 -33.05
N MET A 222 -0.66 37.27 -32.14
CA MET A 222 -1.92 37.00 -31.42
C MET A 222 -3.18 37.07 -32.30
N ALA A 223 -3.08 37.61 -33.52
CA ALA A 223 -4.15 37.56 -34.52
C ALA A 223 -4.16 36.24 -35.31
N GLY A 224 -3.25 35.30 -35.02
CA GLY A 224 -3.15 34.00 -35.70
C GLY A 224 -2.45 34.05 -37.06
N GLN A 225 -1.79 35.16 -37.41
CA GLN A 225 -1.05 35.30 -38.65
C GLN A 225 0.39 34.78 -38.48
N VAL A 226 0.90 34.06 -39.47
CA VAL A 226 2.33 33.68 -39.52
C VAL A 226 3.15 34.92 -39.84
N VAL A 227 3.99 35.34 -38.91
CA VAL A 227 4.87 36.51 -39.05
C VAL A 227 6.32 36.14 -39.32
N LYS A 228 6.72 34.89 -39.05
CA LYS A 228 8.06 34.39 -39.35
C LYS A 228 8.06 32.88 -39.53
N THR A 229 8.93 32.38 -40.41
CA THR A 229 9.20 30.95 -40.58
C THR A 229 10.71 30.73 -40.62
N ALA A 230 11.17 29.58 -40.12
CA ALA A 230 12.59 29.20 -40.18
C ALA A 230 12.76 27.69 -40.01
N SER A 231 13.87 27.16 -40.51
CA SER A 231 14.37 25.85 -40.09
C SER A 231 15.46 26.07 -39.05
N VAL A 232 15.29 25.51 -37.85
CA VAL A 232 16.23 25.68 -36.73
C VAL A 232 16.85 24.34 -36.37
N SER A 233 18.08 24.39 -35.86
CA SER A 233 18.78 23.24 -35.29
C SER A 233 18.79 23.34 -33.78
N GLU A 234 19.03 22.22 -33.09
CA GLU A 234 19.20 22.22 -31.65
C GLU A 234 20.33 23.17 -31.22
N ASN A 235 20.10 23.92 -30.13
CA ASN A 235 20.99 24.95 -29.57
C ASN A 235 21.23 26.18 -30.47
N GLN A 236 20.54 26.28 -31.61
CA GLN A 236 20.60 27.48 -32.44
C GLN A 236 19.48 28.45 -32.10
N SER A 237 19.71 29.72 -32.44
CA SER A 237 18.74 30.77 -32.20
C SER A 237 18.15 31.33 -33.49
N LEU A 238 16.86 31.67 -33.45
CA LEU A 238 16.17 32.44 -34.47
C LEU A 238 16.13 33.90 -34.02
N ASN A 239 16.70 34.77 -34.84
CA ASN A 239 16.61 36.20 -34.64
C ASN A 239 15.18 36.70 -34.93
N VAL A 240 14.67 37.54 -34.05
CA VAL A 240 13.32 38.13 -34.03
C VAL A 240 13.35 39.62 -33.70
N SER A 241 14.47 40.32 -33.95
CA SER A 241 14.59 41.76 -33.67
C SER A 241 13.70 42.63 -34.57
N ASP A 242 13.27 42.09 -35.70
CA ASP A 242 12.31 42.67 -36.65
C ASP A 242 10.86 42.59 -36.15
N LEU A 243 10.57 41.74 -35.15
CA LEU A 243 9.25 41.62 -34.57
C LEU A 243 9.01 42.69 -33.50
N GLN A 244 7.79 43.23 -33.47
CA GLN A 244 7.36 44.16 -32.43
C GLN A 244 7.34 43.50 -31.04
N GLN A 245 7.39 44.32 -29.98
CA GLN A 245 7.18 43.83 -28.62
C GLN A 245 5.79 43.23 -28.48
N GLY A 246 5.68 42.08 -27.82
CA GLY A 246 4.40 41.39 -27.69
C GLY A 246 4.51 39.90 -27.41
N THR A 247 3.35 39.24 -27.42
CA THR A 247 3.25 37.78 -27.28
C THR A 247 3.16 37.12 -28.66
N TYR A 248 3.90 36.03 -28.82
CA TYR A 248 3.89 35.19 -30.00
C TYR A 248 3.67 33.73 -29.62
N ILE A 249 3.08 32.96 -30.52
CA ILE A 249 3.00 31.49 -30.43
C ILE A 249 3.97 30.91 -31.45
N VAL A 250 4.91 30.10 -30.99
CA VAL A 250 5.90 29.44 -31.84
C VAL A 250 5.55 27.97 -31.91
N THR A 251 5.34 27.47 -33.12
CA THR A 251 4.99 26.07 -33.35
C THR A 251 6.09 25.34 -34.09
N GLY A 252 6.24 24.05 -33.85
CA GLY A 252 7.09 23.16 -34.63
C GLY A 252 6.71 21.70 -34.43
N THR A 253 7.57 20.80 -34.89
CA THR A 253 7.47 19.36 -34.67
C THR A 253 8.73 18.86 -33.98
N VAL A 254 8.59 18.13 -32.87
CA VAL A 254 9.68 17.49 -32.14
C VAL A 254 9.33 16.01 -31.96
N ASN A 255 10.21 15.11 -32.37
CA ASN A 255 9.99 13.65 -32.30
C ASN A 255 8.65 13.21 -32.92
N GLY A 256 8.28 13.78 -34.08
CA GLY A 256 7.05 13.46 -34.81
C GLY A 256 5.76 14.01 -34.17
N LYS A 257 5.85 14.82 -33.11
CA LYS A 257 4.70 15.45 -32.46
C LYS A 257 4.72 16.95 -32.67
N ASN A 258 3.56 17.51 -33.01
CA ASN A 258 3.38 18.96 -33.06
C ASN A 258 3.46 19.55 -31.65
N ILE A 259 4.22 20.64 -31.51
CA ILE A 259 4.39 21.38 -30.26
C ILE A 259 4.16 22.86 -30.52
N SER A 260 3.59 23.55 -29.53
CA SER A 260 3.40 24.99 -29.53
C SER A 260 3.84 25.56 -28.19
N GLU A 261 4.63 26.63 -28.22
CA GLU A 261 5.11 27.31 -27.02
C GLU A 261 4.92 28.82 -27.16
N LYS A 262 4.53 29.47 -26.05
CA LYS A 262 4.34 30.92 -25.99
C LYS A 262 5.69 31.59 -25.72
N VAL A 263 5.98 32.65 -26.49
CA VAL A 263 7.16 33.49 -26.32
C VAL A 263 6.74 34.95 -26.16
N ILE A 264 7.40 35.68 -25.27
CA ILE A 264 7.20 37.11 -25.03
C ILE A 264 8.44 37.86 -25.54
N LYS A 265 8.25 38.70 -26.56
CA LYS A 265 9.24 39.64 -27.07
C LYS A 265 9.19 40.92 -26.25
N LYS A 266 10.29 41.24 -25.57
CA LYS A 266 10.53 42.50 -24.88
C LYS A 266 11.11 43.56 -25.80
#